data_AF-A0A7W0K8N7-F1
#
_entry.id   AF-A0A7W0K8N7-F1
#
_cell.length_a   1.000
_cell.length_b   1.000
_cell.length_c   1.000
_cell.angle_alpha   90.00
_cell.angle_beta   90.00
_cell.angle_gamma   90.00
#
_symmetry.space_group_name_H-M   'P 1'
#
loop_
_entity.id
_entity.type
_entity.pdbx_description
1 polymer ?
#
loop_
_entity_poly.entity_id
_entity_poly.type
_entity_poly.pdbx_seq_one_letter_code
_entity_poly.pdbx_strand_id
1 'polypeptide(L)'
;MIRLPIPSATVYRPRQPLESDFHRLVREHFDHLRAAQRYARQFGFWRSAIEKAVNKFLKCGDLHHGFARVRCPDCRHEFFVAFSCKQRCICPSCAQKRTILFGLHVAEDICRPVPHRQFVWTIPKRL
;
A
#
# COMPACT_ATOMS: atom_id res chain seq x y z
N MET A 1 11.81 -23.06 19.14
CA MET A 1 11.74 -21.64 18.78
C MET A 1 12.65 -21.39 17.60
N ILE A 2 12.13 -21.23 16.39
CA ILE A 2 12.95 -20.89 15.23
C ILE A 2 13.22 -19.38 15.32
N ARG A 3 14.38 -19.00 15.84
CA ARG A 3 14.88 -17.62 15.71
C ARG A 3 15.31 -17.45 14.25
N LEU A 4 14.43 -16.88 13.44
CA LEU A 4 14.84 -16.39 12.13
C LEU A 4 15.89 -15.29 12.34
N PRO A 5 17.05 -15.33 11.68
CA PRO A 5 18.06 -14.29 11.79
C PRO A 5 17.43 -12.96 11.36
N ILE A 6 17.53 -11.93 12.21
CA ILE A 6 17.13 -10.57 11.87
C ILE A 6 18.08 -10.14 10.74
N PRO A 7 17.61 -9.95 9.50
CA PRO A 7 18.49 -9.50 8.43
C PRO A 7 19.12 -8.18 8.86
N SER A 8 20.43 -8.05 8.67
CA SER A 8 21.17 -6.80 8.92
C SER A 8 20.37 -5.65 8.33
N ALA A 9 19.97 -4.68 9.17
CA ALA A 9 19.02 -3.64 8.80
C ALA A 9 19.46 -2.97 7.51
N THR A 10 18.75 -3.25 6.43
CA THR A 10 19.04 -2.66 5.14
C THR A 10 18.73 -1.17 5.26
N VAL A 11 19.69 -0.31 4.93
CA VAL A 11 19.49 1.14 4.95
C VAL A 11 18.22 1.47 4.17
N TYR A 12 17.31 2.23 4.79
CA TYR A 12 16.04 2.62 4.16
C TYR A 12 16.33 3.34 2.84
N ARG A 13 15.87 2.76 1.73
CA ARG A 13 15.92 3.41 0.41
C ARG A 13 14.54 4.02 0.12
N PRO A 14 14.44 5.35 -0.04
CA PRO A 14 13.22 5.98 -0.49
C PRO A 14 12.76 5.38 -1.82
N ARG A 15 11.45 5.25 -1.98
CA ARG A 15 10.85 4.86 -3.27
C ARG A 15 10.89 6.04 -4.22
N GLN A 16 10.92 5.76 -5.53
CA GLN A 16 10.75 6.74 -6.60
C GLN A 16 9.43 6.46 -7.34
N PRO A 17 8.27 6.93 -6.83
CA PRO A 17 6.98 6.64 -7.44
C PRO A 17 6.87 7.14 -8.88
N LEU A 18 7.46 8.31 -9.19
CA LEU A 18 7.37 8.95 -10.50
C LEU A 18 8.10 8.19 -11.61
N GLU A 19 9.07 7.34 -11.23
CA GLU A 19 9.82 6.46 -12.15
C GLU A 19 9.10 5.12 -12.39
N SER A 20 8.02 4.84 -11.66
CA SER A 20 7.25 3.61 -11.85
C SER A 20 6.37 3.69 -13.10
N ASP A 21 6.50 2.70 -13.98
CA ASP A 21 5.64 2.56 -15.18
C ASP A 21 4.15 2.56 -14.84
N PHE A 22 3.76 1.87 -13.76
CA PHE A 22 2.37 1.82 -13.33
C PHE A 22 1.87 3.18 -12.83
N HIS A 23 2.71 3.94 -12.09
CA HIS A 23 2.36 5.29 -11.68
C HIS A 23 2.19 6.20 -12.89
N ARG A 24 3.13 6.14 -13.86
CA ARG A 24 3.05 6.89 -15.12
C ARG A 24 1.76 6.59 -15.87
N LEU A 25 1.43 5.31 -16.08
CA LEU A 25 0.22 4.88 -16.78
C LEU A 25 -1.05 5.45 -16.12
N VAL A 26 -1.17 5.34 -14.79
CA VAL A 26 -2.34 5.88 -14.08
C VAL A 26 -2.36 7.41 -14.17
N ARG A 27 -1.22 8.09 -14.01
CA ARG A 27 -1.12 9.54 -14.09
C ARG A 27 -1.55 10.07 -15.46
N GLU A 28 -1.18 9.39 -16.54
CA GLU A 28 -1.45 9.82 -17.91
C GLU A 28 -2.86 9.45 -18.39
N HIS A 29 -3.42 8.33 -17.94
CA HIS A 29 -4.66 7.78 -18.52
C HIS A 29 -5.88 7.81 -17.60
N PHE A 30 -5.75 8.22 -16.33
CA PHE A 30 -6.90 8.17 -15.41
C PHE A 30 -8.06 9.08 -15.83
N ASP A 31 -7.79 10.23 -16.44
CA ASP A 31 -8.85 11.13 -16.89
C ASP A 31 -9.63 10.56 -18.08
N HIS A 32 -8.95 9.82 -18.98
CA HIS A 32 -9.61 9.06 -20.04
C HIS A 32 -10.53 7.97 -19.47
N LEU A 33 -10.08 7.26 -18.43
CA LEU A 33 -10.90 6.27 -17.74
C LEU A 33 -12.13 6.91 -17.08
N ARG A 34 -11.97 8.09 -16.50
CA ARG A 34 -13.06 8.85 -15.86
C ARG A 34 -14.13 9.29 -16.87
N ALA A 35 -13.71 9.70 -18.06
CA ALA A 35 -14.61 10.07 -19.15
C ALA A 35 -15.38 8.86 -19.73
N ALA A 36 -14.92 7.64 -19.45
CA ALA A 36 -15.50 6.40 -19.96
C ALA A 36 -16.78 5.95 -19.22
N GLN A 37 -17.57 6.88 -18.66
CA GLN A 37 -18.87 6.59 -18.02
C GLN A 37 -19.85 5.87 -18.96
N ARG A 38 -19.62 5.93 -20.27
CA ARG A 38 -20.35 5.16 -21.29
C ARG A 38 -20.43 3.65 -21.01
N TYR A 39 -19.50 3.09 -20.24
CA TYR A 39 -19.51 1.67 -19.88
C TYR A 39 -20.23 1.35 -18.56
N ALA A 40 -20.90 2.32 -17.94
CA ALA A 40 -21.60 2.10 -16.68
C ALA A 40 -22.65 0.98 -16.74
N ARG A 41 -23.27 0.75 -17.90
CA ARG A 41 -24.21 -0.37 -18.11
C ARG A 41 -23.54 -1.74 -17.98
N GLN A 42 -22.26 -1.86 -18.33
CA GLN A 42 -21.53 -3.14 -18.30
C GLN A 42 -20.77 -3.35 -16.99
N PHE A 43 -20.12 -2.31 -16.46
CA PHE A 43 -19.23 -2.42 -15.29
C PHE A 43 -19.78 -1.78 -14.01
N GLY A 44 -21.00 -1.26 -14.05
CA GLY A 44 -21.64 -0.57 -12.94
C GLY A 44 -21.30 0.92 -12.89
N PHE A 45 -22.00 1.64 -12.01
CA PHE A 45 -21.86 3.08 -11.88
C PHE A 45 -20.48 3.50 -11.35
N TRP A 46 -20.06 4.72 -11.70
CA TRP A 46 -18.81 5.28 -11.22
C TRP A 46 -18.88 5.61 -9.71
N ARG A 47 -18.05 4.95 -8.91
CA ARG A 47 -17.99 5.17 -7.46
C ARG A 47 -16.98 6.26 -7.11
N SER A 48 -17.38 7.26 -6.33
CA SER A 48 -16.49 8.33 -5.85
C SER A 48 -15.27 7.83 -5.06
N ALA A 49 -15.37 6.63 -4.48
CA ALA A 49 -14.25 5.95 -3.84
C ALA A 49 -13.07 5.66 -4.79
N ILE A 50 -13.34 5.44 -6.08
CA ILE A 50 -12.32 5.18 -7.10
C ILE A 50 -11.43 6.41 -7.25
N GLU A 51 -12.04 7.57 -7.49
CA GLU A 51 -11.31 8.84 -7.64
C GLU A 51 -10.55 9.22 -6.37
N LYS A 52 -11.18 9.08 -5.20
CA LYS A 52 -10.49 9.31 -3.92
C LYS A 52 -9.27 8.40 -3.74
N ALA A 53 -9.35 7.14 -4.15
CA ALA A 53 -8.26 6.19 -4.05
C ALA A 53 -7.12 6.51 -5.03
N VAL A 54 -7.45 6.80 -6.29
CA VAL A 54 -6.46 7.12 -7.33
C VAL A 54 -5.74 8.44 -7.02
N ASN A 55 -6.47 9.49 -6.64
CA ASN A 55 -5.86 10.77 -6.26
C ASN A 55 -4.91 10.63 -5.07
N LYS A 56 -5.22 9.77 -4.10
CA LYS A 56 -4.30 9.46 -3.00
C LYS A 56 -3.10 8.64 -3.46
N PHE A 57 -3.28 7.70 -4.39
CA PHE A 57 -2.19 6.91 -4.97
C PHE A 57 -1.20 7.79 -5.75
N LEU A 58 -1.67 8.73 -6.56
CA LEU A 58 -0.82 9.61 -7.35
C LEU A 58 0.12 10.46 -6.47
N LYS A 59 -0.30 10.79 -5.25
CA LYS A 59 0.49 11.52 -4.24
C LYS A 59 1.36 10.63 -3.35
N CYS A 60 1.23 9.32 -3.47
CA CYS A 60 1.85 8.36 -2.55
C CYS A 60 3.36 8.30 -2.75
N GLY A 61 4.12 8.53 -1.68
CA GLY A 61 5.57 8.43 -1.72
C GLY A 61 6.30 9.61 -2.36
N ASP A 62 5.57 10.68 -2.71
CA ASP A 62 6.15 11.91 -3.26
C ASP A 62 6.37 12.94 -2.13
N LEU A 63 7.61 13.44 -2.00
CA LEU A 63 8.00 14.40 -0.98
C LEU A 63 7.29 15.76 -1.15
N HIS A 64 6.91 16.14 -2.37
CA HIS A 64 6.16 17.39 -2.62
C HIS A 64 4.76 17.36 -1.98
N HIS A 65 4.24 16.15 -1.71
CA HIS A 65 2.92 15.95 -1.12
C HIS A 65 2.97 15.66 0.40
N GLY A 66 4.14 15.85 1.03
CA GLY A 66 4.32 15.76 2.47
C GLY A 66 5.20 14.59 2.91
N PHE A 67 5.92 14.82 4.01
CA PHE A 67 6.89 13.87 4.56
C PHE A 67 7.03 14.02 6.07
N ALA A 68 7.52 12.97 6.72
CA ALA A 68 8.06 13.02 8.07
C ALA A 68 9.59 13.15 7.99
N ARG A 69 10.16 14.02 8.83
CA ARG A 69 11.61 14.08 9.06
C ARG A 69 11.96 13.16 10.21
N VAL A 70 12.79 12.16 9.95
CA VAL A 70 13.31 11.25 10.98
C VAL A 70 14.72 11.70 11.32
N ARG A 71 14.99 11.91 12.62
CA ARG A 71 16.30 12.31 13.14
C ARG A 71 16.69 11.36 14.26
N CYS A 72 17.90 10.81 14.19
CA CYS A 72 18.48 10.08 15.31
C CYS A 72 18.93 11.07 16.40
N PRO A 73 18.55 10.87 17.68
CA PRO A 73 18.96 11.76 18.76
C PRO A 73 20.47 11.68 19.04
N ASP A 74 21.09 10.52 18.83
CA ASP A 74 22.49 10.28 19.19
C ASP A 74 23.47 10.73 18.10
N CYS A 75 23.29 10.24 16.86
CA CYS A 75 24.22 10.53 15.75
C CYS A 75 23.80 11.72 14.88
N ARG A 76 22.62 12.31 15.13
CA ARG A 76 22.03 13.42 14.35
C ARG A 76 21.81 13.15 12.86
N HIS A 77 21.90 11.89 12.42
CA HIS A 77 21.57 11.53 11.04
C HIS A 77 20.08 11.81 10.77
N GLU A 78 19.78 12.43 9.63
CA GLU A 78 18.43 12.82 9.22
C GLU A 78 18.08 12.25 7.85
N PHE A 79 16.83 11.81 7.69
CA PHE A 79 16.27 11.46 6.39
C PHE A 79 14.77 11.74 6.34
N PHE A 80 14.23 11.84 5.13
CA PHE A 80 12.82 12.07 4.90
C PHE A 80 12.07 10.78 4.55
N VAL A 81 10.87 10.65 5.09
CA VAL A 81 9.95 9.57 4.78
C VAL A 81 8.67 10.18 4.22
N ALA A 82 8.46 10.01 2.92
CA ALA A 82 7.24 10.47 2.26
C ALA A 82 5.99 9.77 2.81
N PHE A 83 4.85 10.47 2.79
CA PHE A 83 3.59 9.90 3.24
C PHE A 83 3.08 8.79 2.32
N SER A 84 2.36 7.85 2.93
CA SER A 84 1.75 6.71 2.23
C SER A 84 0.24 6.91 2.08
N CYS A 85 -0.29 6.53 0.93
CA CYS A 85 -1.72 6.71 0.64
C CYS A 85 -2.64 5.79 1.45
N LYS A 86 -2.09 4.69 1.99
CA LYS A 86 -2.78 3.63 2.75
C LYS A 86 -3.98 3.00 2.01
N GLN A 87 -4.10 3.24 0.70
CA GLN A 87 -5.17 2.71 -0.15
C GLN A 87 -5.00 1.21 -0.36
N ARG A 88 -6.12 0.54 -0.67
CA ARG A 88 -6.17 -0.88 -1.01
C ARG A 88 -6.22 -1.02 -2.54
N CYS A 89 -5.70 -2.14 -3.04
CA CYS A 89 -5.79 -2.60 -4.44
C CYS A 89 -5.06 -1.74 -5.50
N ILE A 90 -5.15 -0.41 -5.46
CA ILE A 90 -4.55 0.45 -6.48
C ILE A 90 -3.05 0.72 -6.26
N CYS A 91 -2.62 0.94 -5.02
CA CYS A 91 -1.21 1.24 -4.74
C CYS A 91 -0.45 -0.05 -4.45
N PRO A 92 0.46 -0.53 -5.31
CA PRO A 92 1.14 -1.80 -5.12
C PRO A 92 1.94 -1.81 -3.82
N SER A 93 2.61 -0.69 -3.56
CA SER A 93 3.41 -0.46 -2.36
C SER A 93 2.62 -0.52 -1.05
N CYS A 94 1.46 0.15 -0.97
CA CYS A 94 0.66 0.18 0.25
C CYS A 94 -0.14 -1.12 0.42
N ALA A 95 -0.62 -1.70 -0.67
CA ALA A 95 -1.32 -2.99 -0.67
C ALA A 95 -0.37 -4.13 -0.24
N GLN A 96 0.86 -4.15 -0.76
CA GLN A 96 1.87 -5.13 -0.37
C GLN A 96 2.23 -5.02 1.10
N LYS A 97 2.50 -3.80 1.60
CA LYS A 97 2.78 -3.58 3.03
C LYS A 97 1.62 -4.09 3.90
N ARG A 98 0.38 -3.79 3.53
CA ARG A 98 -0.80 -4.25 4.25
C ARG A 98 -0.89 -5.78 4.25
N THR A 99 -0.63 -6.42 3.12
CA THR A 99 -0.66 -7.89 2.98
C THR A 99 0.39 -8.55 3.85
N ILE A 100 1.63 -8.03 3.85
CA ILE A 100 2.72 -8.54 4.70
C ILE A 100 2.38 -8.37 6.19
N LEU A 101 1.98 -7.17 6.61
CA LEU A 101 1.63 -6.92 8.02
C LEU A 101 0.48 -7.81 8.48
N PHE A 102 -0.48 -8.05 7.60
CA PHE A 102 -1.59 -8.92 7.89
C PHE A 102 -1.17 -10.40 7.98
N GLY A 103 -0.27 -10.85 7.11
CA GLY A 103 0.33 -12.19 7.20
C GLY A 103 1.11 -12.38 8.51
N LEU A 104 1.88 -11.38 8.94
CA LEU A 104 2.58 -11.39 10.23
C LEU A 104 1.59 -11.51 11.40
N HIS A 105 0.55 -10.67 11.41
CA HIS A 105 -0.49 -10.73 12.44
C HIS A 105 -1.16 -12.12 12.50
N VAL A 106 -1.48 -12.71 11.35
CA VAL A 106 -2.06 -14.05 11.29
C VAL A 106 -1.09 -15.09 11.87
N ALA A 107 0.18 -15.02 11.51
CA ALA A 107 1.19 -15.99 11.96
C ALA A 107 1.54 -15.87 13.44
N GLU A 108 1.62 -14.64 13.96
CA GLU A 108 2.14 -14.35 15.31
C GLU A 108 1.04 -14.28 16.36
N ASP A 109 -0.12 -13.71 16.02
CA ASP A 109 -1.17 -13.40 16.99
C ASP A 109 -2.39 -14.33 16.88
N ILE A 110 -2.67 -14.88 15.69
CA ILE A 110 -3.88 -15.68 15.45
C ILE A 110 -3.57 -17.18 15.47
N CYS A 111 -2.59 -17.62 14.69
CA CYS A 111 -2.27 -19.03 14.52
C CYS A 111 -1.54 -19.59 15.75
N ARG A 112 -2.14 -20.59 16.39
CA ARG A 112 -1.45 -21.39 17.42
C ARG A 112 -0.32 -22.22 16.76
N PRO A 113 0.77 -22.54 17.48
CA PRO A 113 1.89 -23.33 16.96
C PRO A 113 1.56 -24.83 16.89
N VAL A 114 0.52 -25.16 16.11
CA VAL A 114 0.03 -26.52 15.85
C VAL A 114 -0.18 -26.70 14.34
N PRO A 115 -0.16 -27.93 13.81
CA PRO A 115 -0.50 -28.16 12.42
C PRO A 115 -1.94 -27.71 12.12
N HIS A 116 -2.11 -26.84 11.13
CA HIS A 116 -3.42 -26.37 10.67
C HIS A 116 -3.77 -27.07 9.35
N ARG A 117 -4.94 -27.73 9.28
CA ARG A 117 -5.41 -28.41 8.06
C ARG A 117 -6.20 -27.49 7.12
N GLN A 118 -6.87 -26.48 7.67
CA GLN A 118 -7.74 -25.57 6.93
C GLN A 118 -7.58 -24.13 7.42
N PHE A 119 -7.66 -23.19 6.50
CA PHE A 119 -7.74 -21.75 6.80
C PHE A 119 -8.97 -21.18 6.09
N VAL A 120 -9.91 -20.62 6.85
CA VAL A 120 -11.18 -20.12 6.31
C VAL A 120 -11.24 -18.61 6.46
N TRP A 121 -11.59 -17.94 5.36
CA TRP A 121 -11.79 -16.49 5.30
C TRP A 121 -13.27 -16.19 5.22
N THR A 122 -13.79 -15.41 6.16
CA THR A 122 -15.18 -14.95 6.11
C THR A 122 -15.23 -13.53 5.58
N ILE A 123 -15.99 -13.32 4.50
CA ILE A 123 -16.32 -11.98 4.04
C ILE A 123 -17.52 -11.49 4.86
N PRO A 124 -17.39 -10.39 5.63
CA PRO A 124 -18.53 -9.87 6.38
C PRO A 124 -19.64 -9.43 5.44
N LYS A 125 -20.91 -9.69 5.82
CA LYS A 125 -22.09 -9.37 5.01
C LYS A 125 -22.26 -7.88 4.68
N ARG A 126 -21.58 -6.99 5.40
CA ARG A 126 -21.49 -5.56 5.10
C ARG A 126 -20.04 -5.22 4.76
N LEU A 127 -19.83 -4.81 3.50
CA LEU A 127 -18.61 -4.21 2.97
C LEU A 127 -18.91 -2.82 2.44
#